data_AF-A0A7Y3DLT9-F1
#
_entry.id   AF-A0A7Y3DLT9-F1
#
_cell.length_a   1.000
_cell.length_b   1.000
_cell.length_c   1.000
_cell.angle_alpha   90.00
_cell.angle_beta   90.00
_cell.angle_gamma   90.00
#
_symmetry.space_group_name_H-M   'P 1'
#
loop_
_entity.id
_entity.type
_entity.pdbx_description
1 polymer ?
#
loop_
_entity_poly.entity_id
_entity_poly.type
_entity_poly.pdbx_seq_one_letter_code
_entity_poly.pdbx_strand_id
1 'polypeptide(L)'
;MAGGIFAFVFLLACGLSTRKIDEAMIYDGPQFRIKLVRYFENFPLHYTGEVFRVQCASPQTRNSPSHRTQDAGWVTLGNGGAIGSKSAAELAERERRNYLVVDDQTLVWIGNGVNVSFDACGSFLGWYPTSLPEELIDPAEKPDYCQPKGNADCRHYDFMGEREPHFEKIQVKSRGHISFIVRSKAIRKGQSVRVQSSDFGKTWQTALL
;
A
#
# COMPACT_ATOMS: atom_id res chain seq x y z
N MET A 1 -2.15 47.91 -45.50
CA MET A 1 -1.93 48.16 -44.06
C MET A 1 -3.02 47.39 -43.34
N ALA A 2 -2.80 46.10 -43.08
CA ALA A 2 -2.12 45.54 -41.91
C ALA A 2 -2.97 45.72 -40.64
N GLY A 3 -3.44 44.60 -40.08
CA GLY A 3 -4.07 44.58 -38.76
C GLY A 3 -5.04 43.42 -38.55
N GLY A 4 -4.57 42.18 -38.69
CA GLY A 4 -5.28 41.03 -38.14
C GLY A 4 -5.22 41.09 -36.61
N ILE A 5 -6.33 40.78 -35.93
CA ILE A 5 -6.32 40.54 -34.48
C ILE A 5 -6.88 39.15 -34.24
N PHE A 6 -5.90 38.27 -34.01
CA PHE A 6 -5.88 37.02 -33.27
C PHE A 6 -7.18 36.60 -32.57
N ALA A 7 -7.67 35.43 -32.99
CA ALA A 7 -8.47 34.55 -32.16
C ALA A 7 -7.67 34.15 -30.90
N PHE A 8 -8.10 34.64 -29.73
CA PHE A 8 -7.70 34.04 -28.45
C PHE A 8 -8.64 32.88 -28.16
N VAL A 9 -8.30 31.72 -28.71
CA VAL A 9 -8.85 30.44 -28.22
C VAL A 9 -8.29 30.27 -26.80
N PHE A 10 -9.12 30.45 -25.79
CA PHE A 10 -8.85 29.99 -24.43
C PHE A 10 -8.83 28.45 -24.43
N LEU A 11 -7.70 27.88 -24.84
CA LEU A 11 -7.32 26.54 -24.41
C LEU A 11 -6.94 26.65 -22.93
N LEU A 12 -7.95 26.73 -22.06
CA LEU A 12 -7.78 26.39 -20.66
C LEU A 12 -7.36 24.93 -20.64
N ALA A 13 -6.05 24.72 -20.56
CA ALA A 13 -5.46 23.42 -20.39
C ALA A 13 -6.10 22.78 -19.15
N CYS A 14 -6.95 21.76 -19.37
CA CYS A 14 -7.22 20.73 -18.39
C CYS A 14 -5.90 19.98 -18.13
N GLY A 15 -4.95 20.64 -17.46
CA GLY A 15 -3.64 20.09 -17.20
C GLY A 15 -3.69 18.99 -16.15
N LEU A 16 -2.68 18.11 -16.18
CA LEU A 16 -2.40 17.17 -15.11
C LEU A 16 -2.25 17.96 -13.80
N SER A 17 -3.16 17.77 -12.85
CA SER A 17 -3.10 18.49 -11.57
C SER A 17 -3.32 17.53 -10.42
N THR A 18 -2.56 17.73 -9.33
CA THR A 18 -2.83 17.12 -8.04
C THR A 18 -2.91 18.23 -7.02
N ARG A 19 -3.95 18.23 -6.21
CA ARG A 19 -4.17 19.21 -5.16
C ARG A 19 -4.38 18.50 -3.83
N LYS A 20 -3.57 18.81 -2.82
CA LYS A 20 -3.79 18.39 -1.44
C LYS A 20 -5.12 18.97 -0.94
N ILE A 21 -5.97 18.14 -0.34
CA ILE A 21 -7.29 18.53 0.17
C ILE A 21 -7.17 18.83 1.67
N ASP A 22 -6.84 17.80 2.44
CA ASP A 22 -6.69 17.81 3.90
C ASP A 22 -5.77 16.65 4.35
N GLU A 23 -5.40 16.63 5.63
CA GLU A 23 -4.59 15.57 6.23
C GLU A 23 -5.00 15.31 7.68
N ALA A 24 -4.69 14.10 8.18
CA ALA A 24 -4.91 13.71 9.56
C ALA A 24 -3.84 12.74 10.05
N MET A 25 -3.47 12.83 11.32
CA MET A 25 -2.53 11.91 11.94
C MET A 25 -3.21 10.56 12.23
N ILE A 26 -2.56 9.47 11.80
CA ILE A 26 -2.90 8.10 12.22
C ILE A 26 -2.15 7.78 13.53
N TYR A 27 -0.87 8.16 13.60
CA TYR A 27 0.01 7.90 14.74
C TYR A 27 1.05 9.01 14.86
N ASP A 28 1.30 9.47 16.08
CA ASP A 28 2.29 10.52 16.39
C ASP A 28 3.17 10.06 17.56
N GLY A 29 4.26 9.37 17.23
CA GLY A 29 5.19 8.77 18.19
C GLY A 29 6.54 9.49 18.24
N PRO A 30 7.41 9.11 19.19
CA PRO A 30 8.68 9.79 19.42
C PRO A 30 9.69 9.59 18.28
N GLN A 31 9.65 8.46 17.59
CA GLN A 31 10.63 8.08 16.57
C GLN A 31 10.06 8.09 15.15
N PHE A 32 8.75 7.92 15.00
CA PHE A 32 8.08 8.08 13.72
C PHE A 32 6.65 8.55 13.87
N ARG A 33 6.14 9.07 12.77
CA ARG A 33 4.79 9.62 12.65
C ARG A 33 4.15 9.07 11.39
N ILE A 34 2.87 8.75 11.45
CA ILE A 34 2.07 8.27 10.32
C ILE A 34 0.91 9.22 10.14
N LYS A 35 0.72 9.70 8.91
CA LYS A 35 -0.43 10.53 8.54
C LYS A 35 -1.11 10.01 7.30
N LEU A 36 -2.37 10.35 7.15
CA LEU A 36 -3.12 10.21 5.93
C LEU A 36 -3.32 11.59 5.30
N VAL A 37 -3.03 11.69 4.01
CA VAL A 37 -3.25 12.91 3.22
C VAL A 37 -4.20 12.59 2.08
N ARG A 38 -5.25 13.39 1.91
CA ARG A 38 -6.13 13.32 0.75
C ARG A 38 -5.68 14.27 -0.34
N TYR A 39 -5.82 13.82 -1.57
CA TYR A 39 -5.53 14.59 -2.77
C TYR A 39 -6.70 14.48 -3.74
N PHE A 40 -6.93 15.55 -4.50
CA PHE A 40 -7.69 15.50 -5.73
C PHE A 40 -6.70 15.33 -6.89
N GLU A 41 -6.85 14.28 -7.68
CA GLU A 41 -6.05 14.04 -8.88
C GLU A 41 -6.93 14.27 -10.12
N ASN A 42 -6.42 15.06 -11.06
CA ASN A 42 -7.01 15.23 -12.38
C ASN A 42 -5.96 14.84 -13.43
N PHE A 43 -6.08 13.62 -13.93
CA PHE A 43 -5.29 13.07 -15.01
C PHE A 43 -6.22 12.78 -16.19
N PRO A 44 -6.37 13.73 -17.14
CA PRO A 44 -7.25 13.55 -18.29
C PRO A 44 -7.00 12.22 -18.98
N LEU A 45 -8.07 11.54 -19.38
CA LEU A 45 -8.06 10.22 -20.04
C LEU A 45 -7.58 9.04 -19.18
N HIS A 46 -7.17 9.27 -17.92
CA HIS A 46 -6.70 8.21 -17.01
C HIS A 46 -7.53 8.12 -15.74
N TYR A 47 -7.63 9.22 -14.99
CA TYR A 47 -8.31 9.24 -13.70
C TYR A 47 -8.61 10.67 -13.26
N THR A 48 -9.84 10.92 -12.83
CA THR A 48 -10.20 12.16 -12.13
C THR A 48 -10.96 11.78 -10.87
N GLY A 49 -10.45 12.17 -9.70
CA GLY A 49 -11.11 11.85 -8.43
C GLY A 49 -10.26 12.10 -7.19
N GLU A 50 -10.85 11.78 -6.04
CA GLU A 50 -10.20 11.87 -4.74
C GLU A 50 -9.48 10.57 -4.40
N VAL A 51 -8.24 10.71 -3.98
CA VAL A 51 -7.37 9.63 -3.51
C VAL A 51 -6.78 9.99 -2.16
N PHE A 52 -6.25 8.98 -1.46
CA PHE A 52 -5.44 9.21 -0.27
C PHE A 52 -4.05 8.57 -0.42
N ARG A 53 -3.10 9.08 0.36
CA ARG A 53 -1.81 8.47 0.63
C ARG A 53 -1.64 8.39 2.14
N VAL A 54 -1.22 7.24 2.64
CA VAL A 54 -0.69 7.12 3.99
C VAL A 54 0.82 7.31 3.89
N GLN A 55 1.35 8.19 4.72
CA GLN A 55 2.75 8.58 4.69
C GLN A 55 3.37 8.40 6.07
N CYS A 56 4.65 8.06 6.11
CA CYS A 56 5.44 7.97 7.34
C CYS A 56 6.64 8.90 7.32
N ALA A 57 6.95 9.52 8.44
CA ALA A 57 8.16 10.31 8.65
C ALA A 57 8.93 9.83 9.88
N SER A 58 10.25 9.82 9.76
CA SER A 58 11.20 9.47 10.82
C SER A 58 12.58 10.09 10.55
N PRO A 59 13.56 9.94 11.46
CA PRO A 59 14.94 10.33 11.21
C PRO A 59 15.57 9.68 9.97
N GLN A 60 15.09 8.50 9.55
CA GLN A 60 15.59 7.78 8.37
C GLN A 60 15.05 8.37 7.06
N THR A 61 13.84 8.91 7.07
CA THR A 61 13.19 9.48 5.89
C THR A 61 13.45 10.98 5.71
N ARG A 62 14.28 11.60 6.57
CA ARG A 62 14.50 13.05 6.62
C ARG A 62 14.96 13.67 5.30
N ASN A 63 15.68 12.90 4.48
CA ASN A 63 16.22 13.33 3.20
C ASN A 63 15.31 12.96 2.01
N SER A 64 14.15 12.35 2.26
CA SER A 64 13.19 12.01 1.21
C SER A 64 12.67 13.30 0.56
N PRO A 65 12.84 13.47 -0.77
CA PRO A 65 12.39 14.67 -1.44
C PRO A 65 10.86 14.74 -1.48
N SER A 66 10.33 15.96 -1.50
CA SER A 66 8.92 16.17 -1.81
C SER A 66 8.65 15.83 -3.29
N HIS A 67 7.47 15.30 -3.56
CA HIS A 67 6.92 15.23 -4.91
C HIS A 67 5.39 15.40 -4.86
N ARG A 68 4.72 15.24 -5.99
CA ARG A 68 3.31 15.61 -6.21
C ARG A 68 2.32 15.14 -5.13
N THR A 69 2.57 14.00 -4.49
CA THR A 69 1.70 13.35 -3.48
C THR A 69 2.46 12.96 -2.21
N GLN A 70 3.59 13.63 -1.93
CA GLN A 70 4.47 13.35 -0.80
C GLN A 70 5.14 14.62 -0.29
N ASP A 71 5.00 14.89 1.00
CA ASP A 71 5.67 16.00 1.66
C ASP A 71 7.16 15.66 1.89
N ALA A 72 8.05 16.66 1.88
CA ALA A 72 9.47 16.43 2.14
C ALA A 72 9.68 15.81 3.53
N GLY A 73 10.58 14.83 3.64
CA GLY A 73 10.82 14.09 4.88
C GLY A 73 9.83 12.96 5.15
N TRP A 74 8.83 12.75 4.29
CA TRP A 74 7.84 11.68 4.38
C TRP A 74 8.03 10.66 3.26
N VAL A 75 7.66 9.40 3.50
CA VAL A 75 7.58 8.34 2.49
C VAL A 75 6.17 7.76 2.44
N THR A 76 5.66 7.49 1.25
CA THR A 76 4.34 6.84 1.09
C THR A 76 4.42 5.38 1.50
N LEU A 77 3.58 4.99 2.47
CA LEU A 77 3.37 3.59 2.84
C LEU A 77 2.33 2.96 1.94
N GLY A 78 1.13 3.54 1.89
CA GLY A 78 0.01 2.99 1.15
C GLY A 78 -0.82 4.06 0.44
N ASN A 79 -1.68 3.62 -0.47
CA ASN A 79 -2.56 4.49 -1.24
C ASN A 79 -3.91 3.83 -1.50
N GLY A 80 -4.92 4.65 -1.77
CA GLY A 80 -6.24 4.15 -2.16
C GLY A 80 -7.17 5.27 -2.62
N GLY A 81 -8.39 4.89 -2.97
CA GLY A 81 -9.45 5.85 -3.29
C GLY A 81 -10.02 6.51 -2.03
N ALA A 82 -10.26 7.82 -2.10
CA ALA A 82 -10.95 8.59 -1.07
C ALA A 82 -12.44 8.83 -1.41
N ILE A 83 -12.95 8.16 -2.44
CA ILE A 83 -14.33 8.29 -2.93
C ILE A 83 -15.32 8.06 -1.78
N GLY A 84 -16.22 9.02 -1.58
CA GLY A 84 -17.28 8.96 -0.57
C GLY A 84 -16.85 9.35 0.84
N SER A 85 -15.56 9.62 1.10
CA SER A 85 -15.13 10.13 2.40
C SER A 85 -15.25 11.65 2.47
N LYS A 86 -15.59 12.16 3.66
CA LYS A 86 -15.74 13.58 3.93
C LYS A 86 -14.45 14.23 4.40
N SER A 87 -13.56 13.49 5.07
CA SER A 87 -12.35 14.04 5.70
C SER A 87 -11.18 13.06 5.74
N ALA A 88 -9.96 13.60 5.82
CA ALA A 88 -8.77 12.78 6.07
C ALA A 88 -8.84 12.05 7.42
N ALA A 89 -9.50 12.62 8.43
CA ALA A 89 -9.67 11.99 9.75
C ALA A 89 -10.53 10.71 9.69
N GLU A 90 -11.62 10.74 8.93
CA GLU A 90 -12.48 9.57 8.69
C GLU A 90 -11.70 8.44 8.02
N LEU A 91 -10.92 8.77 6.97
CA LEU A 91 -10.05 7.79 6.32
C LEU A 91 -8.95 7.31 7.26
N ALA A 92 -8.34 8.20 8.04
CA ALA A 92 -7.25 7.84 8.95
C ALA A 92 -7.72 6.80 9.96
N GLU A 93 -8.93 6.96 10.52
CA GLU A 93 -9.50 5.98 11.44
C GLU A 93 -9.81 4.65 10.76
N ARG A 94 -10.34 4.69 9.53
CA ARG A 94 -10.59 3.48 8.74
C ARG A 94 -9.30 2.73 8.43
N GLU A 95 -8.27 3.43 7.98
CA GLU A 95 -6.99 2.87 7.56
C GLU A 95 -6.09 2.51 8.74
N ARG A 96 -6.31 3.07 9.94
CA ARG A 96 -5.53 2.79 11.16
C ARG A 96 -5.35 1.29 11.40
N ARG A 97 -6.39 0.48 11.15
CA ARG A 97 -6.36 -0.99 11.33
C ARG A 97 -5.31 -1.71 10.47
N ASN A 98 -4.85 -1.08 9.39
CA ASN A 98 -3.85 -1.62 8.48
C ASN A 98 -2.42 -1.34 8.99
N TYR A 99 -2.26 -0.61 10.10
CA TYR A 99 -0.97 -0.24 10.67
C TYR A 99 -0.90 -0.66 12.13
N LEU A 100 0.04 -1.55 12.44
CA LEU A 100 0.33 -1.99 13.80
C LEU A 100 1.68 -1.42 14.24
N VAL A 101 1.63 -0.45 15.14
CA VAL A 101 2.80 0.06 15.86
C VAL A 101 3.13 -0.91 16.98
N VAL A 102 4.29 -1.57 16.89
CA VAL A 102 4.72 -2.59 17.86
C VAL A 102 5.54 -1.94 18.98
N ASP A 103 6.44 -1.03 18.61
CA ASP A 103 7.26 -0.21 19.49
C ASP A 103 7.67 1.06 18.74
N ASP A 104 8.55 1.87 19.34
CA ASP A 104 9.01 3.13 18.77
C ASP A 104 9.79 2.97 17.46
N GLN A 105 10.23 1.77 17.05
CA GLN A 105 10.98 1.58 15.80
C GLN A 105 10.28 0.63 14.83
N THR A 106 9.32 -0.14 15.33
CA THR A 106 8.73 -1.25 14.61
C THR A 106 7.31 -0.94 14.16
N LEU A 107 7.12 -0.90 12.85
CA LEU A 107 5.83 -0.70 12.19
C LEU A 107 5.52 -1.89 11.30
N VAL A 108 4.34 -2.48 11.49
CA VAL A 108 3.75 -3.42 10.53
C VAL A 108 2.69 -2.71 9.71
N TRP A 109 2.78 -2.84 8.39
CA TRP A 109 1.78 -2.40 7.43
C TRP A 109 1.17 -3.60 6.72
N ILE A 110 -0.15 -3.74 6.86
CA ILE A 110 -0.98 -4.78 6.27
C ILE A 110 -1.68 -4.20 5.05
N GLY A 111 -1.37 -4.73 3.86
CA GLY A 111 -2.04 -4.42 2.61
C GLY A 111 -2.32 -5.71 1.85
N ASN A 112 -1.86 -5.79 0.59
CA ASN A 112 -1.86 -7.05 -0.17
C ASN A 112 -0.85 -8.10 0.37
N GLY A 113 -0.11 -7.74 1.41
CA GLY A 113 0.91 -8.52 2.10
C GLY A 113 1.14 -7.95 3.49
N VAL A 114 2.04 -8.58 4.24
CA VAL A 114 2.52 -8.09 5.54
C VAL A 114 3.90 -7.48 5.31
N ASN A 115 4.00 -6.17 5.48
CA ASN A 115 5.25 -5.43 5.40
C ASN A 115 5.66 -5.01 6.81
N VAL A 116 6.94 -5.13 7.13
CA VAL A 116 7.47 -4.75 8.44
C VAL A 116 8.69 -3.86 8.24
N SER A 117 8.71 -2.77 9.00
CA SER A 117 9.86 -1.91 9.22
C SER A 117 10.35 -2.11 10.64
N PHE A 118 11.67 -2.23 10.83
CA PHE A 118 12.32 -2.25 12.15
C PHE A 118 13.16 -0.98 12.41
N ASP A 119 13.10 0.01 11.51
CA ASP A 119 13.91 1.23 11.54
C ASP A 119 13.05 2.48 11.36
N ALA A 120 11.83 2.45 11.89
CA ALA A 120 10.91 3.59 11.90
C ALA A 120 10.57 4.09 10.47
N CYS A 121 10.12 3.21 9.59
CA CYS A 121 9.78 3.46 8.18
C CYS A 121 10.96 3.77 7.24
N GLY A 122 12.20 3.54 7.65
CA GLY A 122 13.37 3.71 6.78
C GLY A 122 13.44 2.67 5.68
N SER A 123 13.11 1.42 6.01
CA SER A 123 13.06 0.29 5.08
C SER A 123 11.92 -0.67 5.44
N PHE A 124 11.38 -1.33 4.42
CA PHE A 124 10.33 -2.34 4.59
C PHE A 124 10.76 -3.66 3.96
N LEU A 125 10.49 -4.74 4.68
CA LEU A 125 10.56 -6.10 4.17
C LEU A 125 9.16 -6.70 4.20
N GLY A 126 8.79 -7.37 3.12
CA GLY A 126 7.41 -7.79 2.88
C GLY A 126 7.29 -9.28 2.61
N TRP A 127 6.19 -9.86 3.08
CA TRP A 127 5.69 -11.14 2.62
C TRP A 127 4.38 -10.95 1.86
N TYR A 128 4.24 -11.62 0.72
CA TYR A 128 3.05 -11.56 -0.12
C TYR A 128 2.51 -12.97 -0.39
N PRO A 129 1.18 -13.17 -0.49
CA PRO A 129 0.59 -14.48 -0.75
C PRO A 129 1.04 -15.12 -2.07
N THR A 130 1.44 -14.32 -3.06
CA THR A 130 2.00 -14.78 -4.33
C THR A 130 3.34 -15.52 -4.19
N SER A 131 3.96 -15.47 -3.01
CA SER A 131 5.14 -16.26 -2.67
C SER A 131 4.83 -17.68 -2.19
N LEU A 132 3.56 -18.01 -1.97
CA LEU A 132 3.16 -19.38 -1.64
C LEU A 132 3.47 -20.32 -2.83
N PRO A 133 3.92 -21.55 -2.56
CA PRO A 133 4.08 -22.56 -3.60
C PRO A 133 2.76 -22.81 -4.36
N GLU A 134 2.84 -23.01 -5.68
CA GLU A 134 1.67 -23.17 -6.55
C GLU A 134 0.82 -24.38 -6.15
N GLU A 135 1.43 -25.44 -5.62
CA GLU A 135 0.75 -26.62 -5.11
C GLU A 135 -0.19 -26.35 -3.93
N LEU A 136 -0.02 -25.21 -3.23
CA LEU A 136 -0.88 -24.78 -2.13
C LEU A 136 -2.02 -23.86 -2.57
N ILE A 137 -2.03 -23.43 -3.84
CA ILE A 137 -3.00 -22.47 -4.38
C ILE A 137 -3.97 -23.21 -5.30
N ASP A 138 -5.26 -22.91 -5.17
CA ASP A 138 -6.27 -23.23 -6.18
C ASP A 138 -6.30 -22.08 -7.19
N PRO A 139 -5.64 -22.17 -8.36
CA PRO A 139 -5.43 -21.01 -9.22
C PRO A 139 -6.75 -20.45 -9.77
N ALA A 140 -6.86 -19.13 -9.83
CA ALA A 140 -7.97 -18.47 -10.48
C ALA A 140 -7.86 -18.58 -12.01
N GLU A 141 -8.99 -18.46 -12.70
CA GLU A 141 -8.98 -18.24 -14.15
C GLU A 141 -8.31 -16.88 -14.44
N LYS A 142 -7.31 -16.91 -15.33
CA LYS A 142 -6.49 -15.75 -15.68
C LYS A 142 -6.73 -15.34 -17.13
N PRO A 143 -6.69 -14.04 -17.44
CA PRO A 143 -6.74 -13.56 -18.82
C PRO A 143 -5.64 -14.16 -19.71
N ASP A 144 -5.87 -14.22 -21.02
CA ASP A 144 -4.93 -14.87 -21.96
C ASP A 144 -3.56 -14.18 -22.09
N TYR A 145 -3.42 -12.92 -21.68
CA TYR A 145 -2.13 -12.23 -21.65
C TYR A 145 -1.23 -12.68 -20.47
N CYS A 146 -1.78 -13.46 -19.53
CA CYS A 146 -1.06 -14.01 -18.40
C CYS A 146 -0.34 -15.32 -18.76
N GLN A 147 0.80 -15.56 -18.12
CA GLN A 147 1.50 -16.85 -18.24
C GLN A 147 0.59 -18.02 -17.81
N PRO A 148 0.68 -19.20 -18.47
CA PRO A 148 1.66 -19.54 -19.51
C PRO A 148 1.27 -19.13 -20.95
N LYS A 149 0.06 -18.62 -21.19
CA LYS A 149 -0.40 -18.27 -22.55
C LYS A 149 0.22 -16.97 -23.08
N GLY A 150 0.35 -15.97 -22.20
CA GLY A 150 1.00 -14.70 -22.49
C GLY A 150 2.31 -14.51 -21.73
N ASN A 151 2.76 -13.26 -21.61
CA ASN A 151 4.07 -12.90 -21.04
C ASN A 151 4.00 -12.22 -19.67
N ALA A 152 2.81 -11.96 -19.13
CA ALA A 152 2.65 -11.29 -17.83
C ALA A 152 2.58 -12.27 -16.65
N ASP A 153 3.30 -11.98 -15.56
CA ASP A 153 3.08 -12.65 -14.27
C ASP A 153 1.82 -12.10 -13.60
N CYS A 154 0.78 -12.92 -13.60
CA CYS A 154 -0.53 -12.57 -13.05
C CYS A 154 -0.85 -13.35 -11.76
N ARG A 155 0.15 -13.82 -10.99
CA ARG A 155 -0.12 -14.55 -9.73
C ARG A 155 -0.98 -13.77 -8.73
N HIS A 156 -0.99 -12.44 -8.80
CA HIS A 156 -1.87 -11.62 -7.97
C HIS A 156 -3.37 -11.88 -8.20
N TYR A 157 -3.77 -12.31 -9.41
CA TYR A 157 -5.17 -12.67 -9.72
C TYR A 157 -5.70 -13.79 -8.83
N ASP A 158 -4.82 -14.66 -8.31
CA ASP A 158 -5.22 -15.74 -7.43
C ASP A 158 -5.81 -15.20 -6.10
N PHE A 159 -5.53 -13.94 -5.74
CA PHE A 159 -5.83 -13.33 -4.44
C PHE A 159 -6.67 -12.04 -4.54
N MET A 160 -7.59 -11.95 -5.51
CA MET A 160 -8.47 -10.78 -5.70
C MET A 160 -9.92 -11.04 -5.28
N GLY A 161 -10.65 -9.96 -4.94
CA GLY A 161 -12.07 -10.02 -4.61
C GLY A 161 -12.34 -10.88 -3.37
N GLU A 162 -13.25 -11.85 -3.46
CA GLU A 162 -13.53 -12.76 -2.34
C GLU A 162 -12.35 -13.68 -1.94
N ARG A 163 -11.27 -13.67 -2.74
CA ARG A 163 -10.06 -14.48 -2.52
C ARG A 163 -8.93 -13.66 -1.90
N GLU A 164 -9.19 -12.41 -1.51
CA GLU A 164 -8.22 -11.56 -0.83
C GLU A 164 -7.68 -12.22 0.45
N PRO A 165 -6.39 -12.02 0.75
CA PRO A 165 -5.76 -12.57 1.94
C PRO A 165 -6.20 -11.81 3.20
N HIS A 166 -6.52 -12.56 4.24
CA HIS A 166 -6.73 -12.05 5.59
C HIS A 166 -5.56 -12.46 6.47
N PHE A 167 -4.95 -11.48 7.14
CA PHE A 167 -3.80 -11.68 8.02
C PHE A 167 -4.23 -11.57 9.48
N GLU A 168 -3.92 -12.61 10.25
CA GLU A 168 -4.35 -12.75 11.64
C GLU A 168 -3.17 -13.13 12.55
N LYS A 169 -3.34 -12.90 13.86
CA LYS A 169 -2.38 -13.29 14.90
C LYS A 169 -0.95 -12.82 14.60
N ILE A 170 -0.82 -11.60 14.07
CA ILE A 170 0.47 -10.99 13.77
C ILE A 170 1.22 -10.76 15.09
N GLN A 171 2.40 -11.34 15.21
CA GLN A 171 3.30 -11.16 16.33
C GLN A 171 4.67 -10.73 15.80
N VAL A 172 5.20 -9.65 16.36
CA VAL A 172 6.54 -9.16 16.07
C VAL A 172 7.31 -9.05 17.37
N LYS A 173 8.57 -9.51 17.38
CA LYS A 173 9.46 -9.46 18.54
C LYS A 173 10.74 -8.69 18.18
N SER A 174 11.35 -8.06 19.17
CA SER A 174 12.54 -7.20 19.05
C SER A 174 13.80 -7.86 18.45
N ARG A 175 13.83 -9.18 18.29
CA ARG A 175 14.94 -9.91 17.62
C ARG A 175 14.68 -10.19 16.14
N GLY A 176 13.81 -9.42 15.49
CA GLY A 176 13.48 -9.60 14.09
C GLY A 176 12.61 -10.82 13.81
N HIS A 177 11.97 -11.39 14.84
CA HIS A 177 11.05 -12.49 14.66
C HIS A 177 9.66 -11.97 14.36
N ILE A 178 9.08 -12.45 13.25
CA ILE A 178 7.75 -12.11 12.78
C ILE A 178 7.00 -13.42 12.60
N SER A 179 5.75 -13.49 13.04
CA SER A 179 4.87 -14.60 12.71
C SER A 179 3.44 -14.11 12.51
N PHE A 180 2.71 -14.73 11.61
CA PHE A 180 1.30 -14.47 11.38
C PHE A 180 0.63 -15.67 10.73
N ILE A 181 -0.70 -15.63 10.67
CA ILE A 181 -1.51 -16.59 9.94
C ILE A 181 -2.13 -15.86 8.75
N VAL A 182 -2.05 -16.45 7.56
CA VAL A 182 -2.79 -16.01 6.39
C VAL A 182 -3.94 -16.97 6.11
N ARG A 183 -5.10 -16.39 5.79
CA ARG A 183 -6.30 -17.09 5.34
C ARG A 183 -6.74 -16.52 4.01
N SER A 184 -7.13 -17.37 3.08
CA SER A 184 -7.71 -16.95 1.81
C SER A 184 -8.47 -18.13 1.20
N LYS A 185 -9.56 -17.85 0.46
CA LYS A 185 -10.23 -18.85 -0.37
C LYS A 185 -9.33 -19.41 -1.48
N ALA A 186 -8.23 -18.72 -1.80
CA ALA A 186 -7.24 -19.17 -2.77
C ALA A 186 -6.36 -20.31 -2.26
N ILE A 187 -6.24 -20.46 -0.95
CA ILE A 187 -5.43 -21.52 -0.34
C ILE A 187 -6.24 -22.82 -0.40
N ARG A 188 -5.66 -23.87 -0.99
CA ARG A 188 -6.34 -25.15 -1.22
C ARG A 188 -6.96 -25.69 0.06
N LYS A 189 -8.12 -26.31 -0.09
CA LYS A 189 -8.90 -26.93 1.00
C LYS A 189 -9.27 -25.94 2.13
N GLY A 190 -9.26 -24.63 1.86
CA GLY A 190 -9.57 -23.59 2.84
C GLY A 190 -8.60 -23.55 4.02
N GLN A 191 -7.38 -24.08 3.83
CA GLN A 191 -6.39 -24.14 4.89
C GLN A 191 -5.85 -22.75 5.24
N SER A 192 -5.38 -22.62 6.47
CA SER A 192 -4.62 -21.43 6.90
C SER A 192 -3.13 -21.75 6.76
N VAL A 193 -2.31 -20.75 6.42
CA VAL A 193 -0.86 -20.91 6.39
C VAL A 193 -0.27 -20.06 7.52
N ARG A 194 0.58 -20.69 8.36
CA ARG A 194 1.46 -19.95 9.26
C ARG A 194 2.67 -19.48 8.46
N VAL A 195 2.94 -18.20 8.54
CA VAL A 195 4.12 -17.57 7.95
C VAL A 195 5.00 -17.07 9.09
N GLN A 196 6.30 -17.29 8.99
CA GLN A 196 7.25 -16.82 9.99
C GLN A 196 8.58 -16.40 9.37
N SER A 197 9.23 -15.43 10.01
CA SER A 197 10.61 -15.04 9.76
C SER A 197 11.36 -14.95 11.09
N SER A 198 12.63 -15.31 11.09
CA SER A 198 13.54 -15.18 12.24
C SER A 198 14.74 -14.26 11.96
N ASP A 199 14.68 -13.51 10.85
CA ASP A 199 15.80 -12.71 10.34
C ASP A 199 15.35 -11.34 9.82
N PHE A 200 14.41 -10.71 10.53
CA PHE A 200 13.86 -9.39 10.22
C PHE A 200 13.07 -9.34 8.91
N GLY A 201 12.50 -10.46 8.46
CA GLY A 201 11.72 -10.54 7.22
C GLY A 201 12.55 -10.74 5.96
N LYS A 202 13.83 -11.09 6.08
CA LYS A 202 14.70 -11.36 4.91
C LYS A 202 14.37 -12.71 4.28
N THR A 203 14.07 -13.71 5.11
CA THR A 203 13.60 -15.02 4.69
C THR A 203 12.30 -15.37 5.40
N TRP A 204 11.46 -16.14 4.71
CA TRP A 204 10.13 -16.51 5.17
C TRP A 204 9.94 -18.02 5.06
N GLN A 205 9.37 -18.60 6.09
CA GLN A 205 8.97 -20.00 6.15
C GLN A 205 7.46 -20.08 6.24
N THR A 206 6.88 -21.02 5.50
CA THR A 206 5.44 -21.26 5.43
C THR A 206 5.12 -22.68 5.87
N ALA A 207 4.12 -22.85 6.72
CA ALA A 207 3.60 -24.15 7.14
C ALA A 207 2.07 -24.16 7.10
N LEU A 208 1.48 -25.20 6.53
CA LEU A 208 0.03 -25.41 6.59
C LEU A 208 -0.42 -25.67 8.04
N LEU A 209 -1.61 -25.21 8.37
CA LEU A 209 -2.29 -25.42 9.65
C LEU A 209 -3.50 -26.32 9.51
#